data_AF-A0A7V2SP41-F1
#
_entry.id   AF-A0A7V2SP41-F1
#
_cell.length_a   1.000
_cell.length_b   1.000
_cell.length_c   1.000
_cell.angle_alpha   90.00
_cell.angle_beta   90.00
_cell.angle_gamma   90.00
#
_symmetry.space_group_name_H-M   'P 1'
#
loop_
_entity.id
_entity.type
_entity.pdbx_description
1 polymer ?
#
loop_
_entity_poly.entity_id
_entity_poly.type
_entity_poly.pdbx_seq_one_letter_code
_entity_poly.pdbx_strand_id
1 'polypeptide(L)'
;MSSSLAQKLETRAKSLGFDVVRFTNANLPELTGARLQAFVEAEWHGDMAWMPETLTRRKTPTAMWDGAVSAIVLATNYGPEVDPLERLTNKTTGNISVYALNRDYHDVVKGKLKQLAGWFASQSGQEVKV
;
A
#
# COMPACT_ATOMS: atom_id res chain seq x y z
N MET A 1 3.46 -27.13 -18.52
CA MET A 1 4.14 -26.80 -17.25
C MET A 1 3.16 -26.03 -16.38
N SER A 2 2.98 -26.41 -15.11
CA SER A 2 2.07 -25.69 -14.19
C SER A 2 2.71 -24.36 -13.76
N SER A 3 1.95 -23.27 -13.74
CA SER A 3 2.45 -21.96 -13.28
C SER A 3 2.70 -21.95 -11.77
N SER A 4 3.76 -21.26 -11.35
CA SER A 4 4.07 -21.08 -9.92
C SER A 4 2.98 -20.26 -9.22
N LEU A 5 2.87 -20.40 -7.90
CA LEU A 5 1.90 -19.60 -7.12
C LEU A 5 2.14 -18.08 -7.30
N ALA A 6 3.40 -17.65 -7.37
CA ALA A 6 3.76 -16.25 -7.62
C ALA A 6 3.26 -15.76 -8.98
N GLN A 7 3.40 -16.56 -10.04
CA GLN A 7 2.89 -16.23 -11.38
C GLN A 7 1.36 -16.15 -11.39
N LYS A 8 0.67 -17.09 -10.72
CA LYS A 8 -0.79 -17.05 -10.60
C LYS A 8 -1.25 -15.80 -9.84
N LEU A 9 -0.55 -15.43 -8.77
CA LEU A 9 -0.83 -14.22 -7.99
C LEU A 9 -0.67 -12.98 -8.85
N GLU A 10 0.43 -12.85 -9.59
CA GLU A 10 0.67 -11.71 -10.46
C GLU A 10 -0.43 -11.57 -11.52
N THR A 11 -0.82 -12.67 -12.17
CA THR A 11 -1.93 -12.68 -13.14
C THR A 11 -3.24 -12.25 -12.49
N ARG A 12 -3.55 -12.77 -11.28
CA ARG A 12 -4.77 -12.40 -10.56
C ARG A 12 -4.76 -10.93 -10.14
N ALA A 13 -3.65 -10.43 -9.61
CA ALA A 13 -3.49 -9.03 -9.21
C ALA A 13 -3.65 -8.08 -10.40
N LYS A 14 -3.05 -8.41 -11.56
CA LYS A 14 -3.24 -7.64 -12.80
C LYS A 14 -4.69 -7.65 -13.26
N SER A 15 -5.39 -8.78 -13.18
CA SER A 15 -6.83 -8.84 -13.51
C SER A 15 -7.72 -8.02 -12.58
N LEU A 16 -7.26 -7.72 -11.36
CA LEU A 16 -7.93 -6.84 -10.41
C LEU A 16 -7.55 -5.36 -10.61
N GLY A 17 -6.69 -5.05 -11.58
CA GLY A 17 -6.24 -3.70 -11.90
C GLY A 17 -5.14 -3.17 -10.97
N PHE A 18 -4.20 -4.03 -10.55
CA PHE A 18 -2.90 -3.60 -10.05
C PHE A 18 -1.88 -3.61 -11.19
N ASP A 19 -1.13 -2.52 -11.32
CA ASP A 19 -0.12 -2.34 -12.39
C ASP A 19 1.22 -2.95 -12.00
N VAL A 20 1.54 -2.93 -10.71
CA VAL A 20 2.80 -3.46 -10.16
C VAL A 20 2.50 -4.52 -9.12
N VAL A 21 3.24 -5.63 -9.22
CA VAL A 21 3.26 -6.70 -8.23
C VAL A 21 4.73 -7.03 -7.95
N ARG A 22 5.14 -6.93 -6.68
CA ARG A 22 6.50 -7.25 -6.24
C ARG A 22 6.45 -8.05 -4.94
N PHE A 23 7.51 -8.82 -4.72
CA PHE A 23 7.69 -9.64 -3.54
C PHE A 23 8.99 -9.21 -2.86
N THR A 24 8.97 -9.09 -1.54
CA THR A 24 10.15 -8.77 -0.74
C THR A 24 10.07 -9.45 0.61
N ASN A 25 11.19 -9.56 1.32
CA ASN A 25 11.20 -10.05 2.70
C ASN A 25 10.49 -9.03 3.61
N ALA A 26 9.75 -9.51 4.59
CA ALA A 26 9.07 -8.70 5.61
C ALA A 26 10.04 -8.23 6.72
N ASN A 27 11.31 -8.01 6.37
CA ASN A 27 12.34 -7.49 7.26
C ASN A 27 12.75 -6.09 6.79
N LEU A 28 12.82 -5.15 7.74
CA LEU A 28 13.28 -3.78 7.48
C LEU A 28 14.57 -3.52 8.26
N PRO A 29 15.47 -2.68 7.74
CA PRO A 29 16.61 -2.21 8.53
C PRO A 29 16.14 -1.54 9.82
N GLU A 30 16.86 -1.77 10.92
CA GLU A 30 16.57 -1.17 12.24
C GLU A 30 16.46 0.37 12.15
N LEU A 31 17.30 0.97 11.31
CA LEU A 31 17.31 2.40 11.04
C LEU A 31 15.94 2.94 10.57
N THR A 32 15.13 2.15 9.86
CA THR A 32 13.79 2.56 9.42
C THR A 32 12.87 2.82 10.62
N GLY A 33 12.85 1.91 11.59
CA GLY A 33 12.06 2.05 12.82
C GLY A 33 12.60 3.18 13.71
N ALA A 34 13.92 3.33 13.80
CA ALA A 34 14.56 4.41 14.55
C ALA A 34 14.21 5.80 13.97
N ARG A 35 14.19 5.93 12.64
CA ARG A 35 13.78 7.19 11.96
C ARG A 35 12.31 7.53 12.20
N LEU A 36 11.41 6.54 12.17
CA LEU A 36 10.01 6.76 12.51
C LEU A 36 9.86 7.21 13.98
N GLN A 37 10.61 6.61 14.90
CA GLN A 37 10.60 7.02 16.30
C GLN A 37 11.09 8.47 16.46
N ALA A 38 12.23 8.83 15.87
CA ALA A 38 12.75 10.19 15.91
C ALA A 38 11.77 11.22 15.30
N PHE A 39 11.09 10.86 14.21
CA PHE A 39 10.05 11.69 13.58
C PHE A 39 8.89 11.97 14.55
N VAL A 40 8.45 10.94 15.29
CA VAL A 40 7.36 11.09 16.27
C VAL A 40 7.80 11.87 17.50
N GLU A 41 9.00 11.61 18.03
CA GLU A 41 9.57 12.33 19.17
C GLU A 41 9.81 13.81 18.87
N ALA A 42 10.06 14.16 17.60
CA ALA A 42 10.17 15.54 17.14
C ALA A 42 8.82 16.23 16.86
N GLU A 43 7.69 15.57 17.18
CA GLU A 43 6.32 16.07 16.96
C GLU A 43 6.01 16.43 15.49
N TRP A 44 6.73 15.83 14.53
CA TRP A 44 6.56 16.12 13.10
C TRP A 44 5.31 15.47 12.48
N HIS A 45 4.49 14.80 13.29
CA HIS A 45 3.28 14.11 12.83
C HIS A 45 2.03 15.02 12.76
N GLY A 46 2.12 16.28 13.20
CA GLY A 46 0.96 17.18 13.25
C GLY A 46 -0.22 16.56 13.98
N ASP A 47 -1.43 16.65 13.42
CA ASP A 47 -2.65 16.13 14.03
C ASP A 47 -2.82 14.58 13.92
N MET A 48 -1.83 13.87 13.38
CA MET A 48 -1.90 12.41 13.23
C MET A 48 -1.63 11.67 14.55
N ALA A 49 -2.49 11.85 15.55
CA ALA A 49 -2.38 11.21 16.87
C ALA A 49 -2.28 9.67 16.80
N TRP A 50 -2.86 9.05 15.77
CA TRP A 50 -2.73 7.61 15.51
C TRP A 50 -1.27 7.18 15.30
N MET A 51 -0.36 8.08 14.91
CA MET A 51 1.03 7.75 14.62
C MET A 51 1.82 7.38 15.88
N PRO A 52 1.87 8.20 16.95
CA PRO A 52 2.43 7.79 18.23
C PRO A 52 1.68 6.60 18.84
N GLU A 53 0.34 6.58 18.79
CA GLU A 53 -0.48 5.49 19.35
C GLU A 53 -0.16 4.12 18.74
N THR A 54 0.20 4.09 17.45
CA THR A 54 0.51 2.85 16.71
C THR A 54 1.98 2.70 16.37
N LEU A 55 2.87 3.50 16.98
CA LEU A 55 4.29 3.57 16.65
C LEU A 55 4.96 2.19 16.69
N THR A 56 4.80 1.46 17.80
CA THR A 56 5.39 0.12 17.97
C THR A 56 5.02 -0.82 16.84
N ARG A 57 3.73 -0.85 16.45
CA ARG A 57 3.22 -1.70 15.36
C ARG A 57 3.79 -1.31 13.99
N ARG A 58 4.13 -0.04 13.79
CA ARG A 58 4.58 0.50 12.49
C ARG A 58 6.09 0.44 12.27
N LYS A 59 6.87 0.16 13.31
CA LYS A 59 8.34 0.11 13.23
C LYS A 59 8.86 -0.98 12.30
N THR A 60 8.20 -2.13 12.25
CA THR A 60 8.61 -3.29 11.45
C THR A 60 7.41 -4.19 11.14
N PRO A 61 7.37 -4.91 9.99
CA PRO A 61 6.26 -5.80 9.66
C PRO A 61 6.00 -6.88 10.72
N THR A 62 7.04 -7.39 11.38
CA THR A 62 6.92 -8.41 12.44
C THR A 62 6.27 -7.88 13.72
N ALA A 63 6.30 -6.57 13.96
CA ALA A 63 5.57 -5.93 15.06
C ALA A 63 4.07 -5.77 14.75
N MET A 64 3.70 -5.83 13.46
CA MET A 64 2.30 -5.84 13.02
C MET A 64 1.72 -7.25 12.99
N TRP A 65 2.52 -8.23 12.57
CA TRP A 65 2.13 -9.63 12.51
C TRP A 65 3.33 -10.51 12.84
N ASP A 66 3.24 -11.19 13.97
CA ASP A 66 4.27 -12.12 14.41
C ASP A 66 4.50 -13.23 13.37
N GLY A 67 5.77 -13.54 13.11
CA GLY A 67 6.16 -14.52 12.10
C GLY A 67 6.02 -14.06 10.64
N ALA A 68 5.74 -12.79 10.34
CA ALA A 68 5.71 -12.29 8.96
C ALA A 68 7.06 -12.52 8.25
N VAL A 69 7.04 -13.27 7.13
CA VAL A 69 8.26 -13.63 6.37
C VAL A 69 8.40 -12.80 5.10
N SER A 70 7.31 -12.59 4.37
CA SER A 70 7.30 -11.95 3.05
C SER A 70 6.19 -10.91 2.94
N ALA A 71 6.44 -9.86 2.18
CA ALA A 71 5.47 -8.85 1.81
C ALA A 71 5.21 -8.89 0.30
N ILE A 72 3.93 -8.84 -0.08
CA ILE A 72 3.49 -8.65 -1.46
C ILE A 72 3.14 -7.18 -1.62
N VAL A 73 3.93 -6.45 -2.39
CA VAL A 73 3.76 -5.02 -2.63
C VAL A 73 3.04 -4.81 -3.95
N LEU A 74 1.95 -4.05 -3.90
CA LEU A 74 1.06 -3.80 -5.01
C LEU A 74 0.93 -2.30 -5.24
N ALA A 75 0.87 -1.88 -6.51
CA ALA A 75 0.62 -0.48 -6.84
C ALA A 75 -0.36 -0.35 -8.00
N THR A 76 -1.08 0.77 -8.02
CA THR A 76 -1.94 1.20 -9.12
C THR A 76 -1.54 2.61 -9.54
N ASN A 77 -1.42 2.84 -10.84
CA ASN A 77 -1.25 4.15 -11.43
C ASN A 77 -2.60 4.88 -11.39
N TYR A 78 -2.62 6.05 -10.76
CA TYR A 78 -3.80 6.92 -10.69
C TYR A 78 -3.65 8.17 -11.58
N GLY A 79 -2.59 8.23 -12.40
CA GLY A 79 -2.36 9.31 -13.35
C GLY A 79 -3.54 9.46 -14.31
N PRO A 80 -4.00 10.71 -14.59
CA PRO A 80 -5.07 10.93 -15.54
C PRO A 80 -4.55 10.72 -16.97
N GLU A 81 -5.47 10.52 -17.92
CA GLU A 81 -5.14 10.41 -19.35
C GLU A 81 -4.69 11.76 -19.96
N VAL A 82 -4.98 12.87 -19.28
CA VAL A 82 -4.64 14.24 -19.68
C VAL A 82 -3.52 14.80 -18.81
N ASP A 83 -2.84 15.86 -19.25
CA ASP A 83 -1.87 16.55 -18.41
C ASP A 83 -2.58 17.23 -17.22
N PRO A 84 -2.33 16.81 -15.96
CA PRO A 84 -2.98 17.41 -14.80
C PRO A 84 -2.62 18.89 -14.59
N LEU A 85 -1.53 19.38 -15.19
CA LEU A 85 -1.10 20.77 -15.09
C LEU A 85 -1.91 21.72 -15.96
N GLU A 86 -2.64 21.24 -16.97
CA GLU A 86 -3.52 22.07 -17.79
C GLU A 86 -4.56 22.81 -16.93
N ARG A 87 -4.99 22.21 -15.81
CA ARG A 87 -5.93 22.83 -14.86
C ARG A 87 -5.39 24.11 -14.22
N LEU A 88 -4.07 24.28 -14.15
CA LEU A 88 -3.44 25.48 -13.59
C LEU A 88 -3.62 26.71 -14.49
N THR A 89 -4.07 26.55 -15.74
CA THR A 89 -4.38 27.67 -16.63
C THR A 89 -5.58 28.47 -16.14
N ASN A 90 -6.55 27.82 -15.48
CA ASN A 90 -7.69 28.50 -14.90
C ASN A 90 -7.34 29.11 -13.53
N LYS A 91 -7.23 30.43 -13.47
CA LYS A 91 -6.87 31.17 -12.24
C LYS A 91 -8.05 31.51 -11.33
N THR A 92 -9.29 31.23 -11.75
CA THR A 92 -10.49 31.52 -10.96
C THR A 92 -10.95 30.36 -10.08
N THR A 93 -10.31 29.19 -10.21
CA THR A 93 -10.62 27.97 -9.45
C THR A 93 -9.37 27.40 -8.78
N GLY A 94 -9.53 26.80 -7.59
CA GLY A 94 -8.47 26.02 -6.96
C GLY A 94 -8.21 24.71 -7.71
N ASN A 95 -6.97 24.21 -7.64
CA ASN A 95 -6.60 22.90 -8.17
C ASN A 95 -6.47 21.89 -7.03
N ILE A 96 -7.00 20.69 -7.22
CA ILE A 96 -6.96 19.60 -6.24
C ILE A 96 -6.00 18.53 -6.77
N SER A 97 -5.19 17.94 -5.89
CA SER A 97 -4.27 16.86 -6.24
C SER A 97 -4.99 15.69 -6.92
N VAL A 98 -4.35 15.10 -7.93
CA VAL A 98 -4.94 14.03 -8.76
C VAL A 98 -5.48 12.86 -7.94
N TYR A 99 -4.77 12.45 -6.88
CA TYR A 99 -5.16 11.31 -6.04
C TYR A 99 -6.53 11.51 -5.36
N ALA A 100 -7.00 12.75 -5.23
CA ALA A 100 -8.25 13.12 -4.56
C ALA A 100 -9.38 13.47 -5.55
N LEU A 101 -9.16 13.35 -6.87
CA LEU A 101 -10.16 13.71 -7.89
C LEU A 101 -11.20 12.62 -8.13
N ASN A 102 -10.83 11.36 -7.90
CA ASN A 102 -11.67 10.21 -8.17
C ASN A 102 -12.25 9.65 -6.87
N ARG A 103 -12.98 8.54 -6.98
CA ARG A 103 -13.39 7.75 -5.81
C ARG A 103 -12.21 7.51 -4.87
N ASP A 104 -12.44 7.61 -3.57
CA ASP A 104 -11.41 7.40 -2.55
C ASP A 104 -10.63 6.10 -2.82
N TYR A 105 -9.33 6.27 -3.03
CA TYR A 105 -8.45 5.16 -3.39
C TYR A 105 -8.39 4.12 -2.27
N HIS A 106 -8.62 4.50 -1.01
CA HIS A 106 -8.62 3.56 0.10
C HIS A 106 -9.69 2.49 -0.10
N ASP A 107 -10.91 2.86 -0.49
CA ASP A 107 -11.99 1.90 -0.72
C ASP A 107 -11.71 1.00 -1.91
N VAL A 108 -11.21 1.59 -3.00
CA VAL A 108 -10.91 0.86 -4.25
C VAL A 108 -9.78 -0.14 -4.02
N VAL A 109 -8.65 0.32 -3.47
CA VAL A 109 -7.47 -0.50 -3.24
C VAL A 109 -7.74 -1.56 -2.18
N LYS A 110 -8.35 -1.20 -1.04
CA LYS A 110 -8.68 -2.15 0.03
C LYS A 110 -9.64 -3.24 -0.45
N GLY A 111 -10.62 -2.89 -1.28
CA GLY A 111 -11.53 -3.86 -1.90
C GLY A 111 -10.78 -4.87 -2.78
N LYS A 112 -9.88 -4.39 -3.65
CA LYS A 112 -9.05 -5.25 -4.51
C LYS A 112 -8.09 -6.13 -3.70
N LEU A 113 -7.45 -5.58 -2.67
CA LEU A 113 -6.55 -6.31 -1.79
C LEU A 113 -7.26 -7.47 -1.07
N LYS A 114 -8.47 -7.25 -0.54
CA LYS A 114 -9.25 -8.32 0.10
C LYS A 114 -9.61 -9.44 -0.87
N GLN A 115 -9.98 -9.09 -2.11
CA GLN A 115 -10.28 -10.09 -3.15
C GLN A 115 -9.04 -10.92 -3.50
N LEU A 116 -7.89 -10.27 -3.66
CA LEU A 116 -6.63 -10.96 -3.94
C LEU A 116 -6.18 -11.83 -2.77
N ALA A 117 -6.26 -11.33 -1.54
CA ALA A 117 -5.88 -12.04 -0.33
C ALA A 117 -6.75 -13.28 -0.08
N GLY A 118 -8.08 -13.17 -0.22
CA GLY A 118 -8.97 -14.30 -0.09
C GLY A 118 -8.71 -15.38 -1.16
N TRP A 119 -8.42 -14.96 -2.39
CA TRP A 119 -7.99 -15.90 -3.44
C TRP A 119 -6.63 -16.53 -3.12
N PHE A 120 -5.65 -15.77 -2.65
CA PHE A 120 -4.32 -16.31 -2.34
C PHE A 120 -4.37 -17.32 -1.19
N ALA A 121 -5.12 -17.02 -0.14
CA ALA A 121 -5.34 -17.93 0.98
C ALA A 121 -5.97 -19.25 0.50
N SER A 122 -6.97 -19.20 -0.39
CA SER A 122 -7.61 -20.42 -0.91
C SER A 122 -6.69 -21.25 -1.81
N GLN A 123 -5.72 -20.64 -2.49
CA GLN A 123 -4.75 -21.35 -3.34
C GLN A 123 -3.56 -21.92 -2.55
N SER A 124 -3.15 -21.27 -1.47
CA SER A 124 -1.91 -21.58 -0.74
C SER A 124 -2.11 -22.29 0.59
N GLY A 125 -3.30 -22.18 1.18
CA GLY A 125 -3.57 -22.61 2.56
C GLY A 125 -2.89 -21.74 3.62
N GLN A 126 -2.24 -20.64 3.23
CA GLN A 126 -1.55 -19.74 4.15
C GLN A 126 -2.49 -18.64 4.65
N GLU A 127 -2.24 -18.17 5.87
CA GLU A 127 -2.89 -16.98 6.40
C GLU A 127 -2.44 -15.74 5.63
N VAL A 128 -3.30 -14.72 5.57
CA VAL A 128 -2.99 -13.44 4.92
C VAL A 128 -3.52 -12.28 5.75
N LYS A 129 -2.70 -11.25 5.91
CA LYS A 129 -3.08 -9.95 6.48
C LYS A 129 -3.10 -8.90 5.36
N VAL A 130 -4.20 -8.15 5.32
CA VAL A 130 -4.41 -6.96 4.49
C VAL A 130 -4.60 -5.76 5.40
#